data_AF-A0A949ZYJ2-F1
#
_entry.id   AF-A0A949ZYJ2-F1
#
_cell.length_a   1.000
_cell.length_b   1.000
_cell.length_c   1.000
_cell.angle_alpha   90.00
_cell.angle_beta   90.00
_cell.angle_gamma   90.00
#
_symmetry.space_group_name_H-M   'P 1'
#
loop_
_entity.id
_entity.type
_entity.pdbx_description
1 polymer ?
#
loop_
_entity_poly.entity_id
_entity_poly.type
_entity_poly.pdbx_seq_one_letter_code
_entity_poly.pdbx_strand_id
1 'polypeptide(L)'
;KGAEFPFQGTIATTDGERMWAFRYSSEGKSRTLFFSRDLTAVRKLAPDREVLFEVSDDSRLVVSEPIGDLPGAWGEFPEGSYGVVGGGEAQLNPFKPKAPAIQVAVPA
;
A
#
# COMPACT_ATOMS: atom_id res chain seq x y z
N LYS A 1 -17.63 18.70 18.12
CA LYS A 1 -16.66 19.32 17.19
C LYS A 1 -16.05 18.22 16.34
N GLY A 2 -15.88 18.41 15.03
CA GLY A 2 -15.18 17.46 14.16
C GLY A 2 -13.67 17.52 14.37
N ALA A 3 -12.98 16.44 14.01
CA ALA A 3 -11.52 16.42 13.94
C ALA A 3 -11.04 17.18 12.68
N GLU A 4 -9.97 17.98 12.81
CA GLU A 4 -9.38 18.76 11.70
C GLU A 4 -8.81 17.85 10.60
N PHE A 5 -8.12 16.78 10.99
CA PHE A 5 -7.60 15.74 10.11
C PHE A 5 -8.25 14.40 10.47
N PRO A 6 -9.47 14.11 9.96
CA PRO A 6 -10.29 13.02 10.46
C PRO A 6 -9.79 11.62 10.07
N PHE A 7 -8.84 11.50 9.14
CA PHE A 7 -8.32 10.21 8.72
C PHE A 7 -6.83 10.24 8.43
N GLN A 8 -6.13 9.18 8.84
CA GLN A 8 -4.78 8.86 8.41
C GLN A 8 -4.61 7.34 8.42
N GLY A 9 -4.05 6.78 7.34
CA GLY A 9 -3.74 5.36 7.31
C GLY A 9 -3.01 4.90 6.06
N THR A 10 -2.24 3.83 6.26
CA THR A 10 -1.88 2.90 5.19
C THR A 10 -2.78 1.67 5.33
N ILE A 11 -3.42 1.26 4.24
CA ILE A 11 -4.38 0.14 4.26
C ILE A 11 -3.97 -0.84 3.17
N ALA A 12 -3.94 -2.13 3.48
CA ALA A 12 -3.89 -3.19 2.49
C ALA A 12 -5.14 -4.07 2.65
N THR A 13 -5.76 -4.45 1.53
CA THR A 13 -6.93 -5.32 1.50
C THR A 13 -6.91 -6.19 0.24
N THR A 14 -7.68 -7.27 0.22
CA THR A 14 -7.70 -8.24 -0.89
C THR A 14 -9.08 -8.89 -0.99
N ASP A 15 -9.45 -9.29 -2.21
CA ASP A 15 -10.61 -10.14 -2.50
C ASP A 15 -10.24 -11.62 -2.71
N GLY A 16 -8.94 -11.95 -2.58
CA GLY A 16 -8.38 -13.28 -2.84
C GLY A 16 -7.73 -13.42 -4.22
N GLU A 17 -8.05 -12.56 -5.18
CA GLU A 17 -7.44 -12.55 -6.51
C GLU A 17 -6.55 -11.31 -6.73
N ARG A 18 -6.96 -10.17 -6.17
CA ARG A 18 -6.27 -8.89 -6.28
C ARG A 18 -6.08 -8.28 -4.90
N MET A 19 -4.96 -7.60 -4.72
CA MET A 19 -4.66 -6.81 -3.54
C MET A 19 -4.70 -5.32 -3.88
N TRP A 20 -5.28 -4.53 -2.99
CA TRP A 20 -5.22 -3.07 -3.02
C TRP A 20 -4.44 -2.56 -1.83
N ALA A 21 -3.60 -1.55 -2.06
CA ALA A 21 -2.87 -0.85 -1.02
C ALA A 21 -3.10 0.65 -1.15
N PHE A 22 -3.34 1.34 -0.04
CA PHE A 22 -3.67 2.77 0.00
C PHE A 22 -2.70 3.50 0.92
N ARG A 23 -2.25 4.68 0.51
CA ARG A 23 -1.53 5.64 1.35
C ARG A 23 -2.29 6.96 1.34
N TYR A 24 -2.92 7.32 2.47
CA TYR A 24 -3.70 8.54 2.54
C TYR A 24 -3.86 9.11 3.96
N SER A 25 -3.83 10.43 4.07
CA SER A 25 -4.24 11.19 5.24
C SER A 25 -4.93 12.48 4.84
N SER A 26 -5.81 12.97 5.70
CA SER A 26 -6.47 14.26 5.52
C SER A 26 -5.49 15.45 5.66
N GLU A 27 -4.37 15.25 6.37
CA GLU A 27 -3.31 16.27 6.51
C GLU A 27 -2.41 16.37 5.25
N GLY A 28 -2.37 15.32 4.41
CA GLY A 28 -1.44 15.24 3.27
C GLY A 28 0.00 14.96 3.68
N LYS A 29 0.21 14.46 4.90
CA LYS A 29 1.52 14.05 5.46
C LYS A 29 1.43 12.62 5.99
N SER A 30 1.09 11.68 5.11
CA SER A 30 0.90 10.29 5.51
C SER A 30 2.22 9.62 5.89
N ARG A 31 2.14 8.64 6.80
CA ARG A 31 3.19 7.64 6.99
C ARG A 31 3.54 6.98 5.66
N THR A 32 4.79 6.53 5.55
CA THR A 32 5.33 5.93 4.34
C THR A 32 4.70 4.56 4.05
N LEU A 33 4.71 4.20 2.77
CA LEU A 33 4.33 2.88 2.29
C LEU A 33 5.18 2.57 1.07
N PHE A 34 5.71 1.35 1.00
CA PHE A 34 6.61 0.89 -0.05
C PHE A 34 6.08 -0.37 -0.71
N PHE A 35 6.47 -0.58 -1.96
CA PHE A 35 6.27 -1.83 -2.68
C PHE A 35 7.57 -2.36 -3.30
N SER A 36 7.68 -3.69 -3.42
CA SER A 36 8.83 -4.31 -4.07
C SER A 36 8.77 -4.15 -5.60
N ARG A 37 9.86 -3.68 -6.20
CA ARG A 37 10.08 -3.65 -7.66
C ARG A 37 10.74 -4.92 -8.17
N ASP A 38 11.54 -5.57 -7.33
CA ASP A 38 12.23 -6.83 -7.61
C ASP A 38 12.17 -7.71 -6.36
N LEU A 39 11.36 -8.77 -6.40
CA LEU A 39 11.21 -9.69 -5.28
C LEU A 39 12.44 -10.61 -5.11
N THR A 40 13.10 -10.95 -6.22
CA THR A 40 14.32 -11.77 -6.20
C THR A 40 15.45 -11.05 -5.46
N ALA A 41 15.58 -9.73 -5.64
CA ALA A 41 16.52 -8.92 -4.87
C ALA A 41 16.20 -8.92 -3.37
N VAL A 42 14.92 -8.79 -3.00
CA VAL A 42 14.49 -8.80 -1.58
C VAL A 42 14.77 -10.15 -0.92
N ARG A 43 14.52 -11.28 -1.60
CA ARG A 43 14.82 -12.64 -1.09
C ARG A 43 16.29 -12.83 -0.72
N LYS A 44 17.21 -12.23 -1.46
CA LYS A 44 18.65 -12.33 -1.17
C LYS A 44 19.05 -11.66 0.14
N LEU A 45 18.30 -10.64 0.57
CA LEU A 45 18.56 -9.93 1.82
C LEU A 45 17.91 -10.55 3.04
N ALA A 46 16.78 -11.24 2.84
CA ALA A 46 16.05 -11.87 3.92
C ALA A 46 15.80 -13.36 3.59
N PRO A 47 16.88 -14.16 3.39
CA PRO A 47 16.76 -15.57 3.02
C PRO A 47 16.14 -16.42 4.14
N ASP A 48 16.17 -15.92 5.37
CA ASP A 48 15.56 -16.50 6.56
C ASP A 48 14.03 -16.27 6.63
N ARG A 49 13.47 -15.40 5.77
CA ARG A 49 12.04 -15.15 5.70
C ARG A 49 11.39 -16.12 4.71
N GLU A 50 11.05 -17.32 5.18
CA GLU A 50 10.44 -18.39 4.38
C GLU A 50 9.26 -17.93 3.52
N VAL A 51 8.38 -17.07 4.06
CA VAL A 51 7.22 -16.49 3.35
C VAL A 51 7.59 -15.80 2.03
N LEU A 52 8.81 -15.27 1.92
CA LEU A 52 9.27 -14.64 0.68
C LEU A 52 9.45 -15.66 -0.45
N PHE A 53 9.68 -16.93 -0.15
CA PHE A 53 9.88 -18.01 -1.10
C PHE A 53 8.59 -18.79 -1.42
N GLU A 54 7.52 -18.56 -0.66
CA GLU A 54 6.20 -19.17 -0.89
C GLU A 54 5.40 -18.49 -2.01
N VAL A 55 5.78 -17.26 -2.36
CA VAL A 55 5.12 -16.44 -3.39
C VAL A 55 5.84 -16.53 -4.74
N SER A 56 5.19 -16.17 -5.85
CA SER A 56 5.84 -16.15 -7.18
C SER A 56 6.78 -14.93 -7.33
N ASP A 57 7.70 -14.94 -8.29
CA ASP A 57 8.56 -13.78 -8.58
C ASP A 57 7.75 -12.54 -9.04
N ASP A 58 6.56 -12.74 -9.60
CA ASP A 58 5.65 -11.66 -10.01
C ASP A 58 4.89 -11.03 -8.83
N SER A 59 4.98 -11.63 -7.64
CA SER A 59 4.33 -11.13 -6.44
C SER A 59 4.98 -9.83 -5.95
N ARG A 60 4.16 -8.99 -5.31
CA ARG A 60 4.60 -7.69 -4.78
C ARG A 60 4.41 -7.66 -3.28
N LEU A 61 5.47 -7.31 -2.56
CA LEU A 61 5.40 -7.01 -1.14
C LEU A 61 4.96 -5.57 -0.97
N VAL A 62 4.12 -5.30 0.02
CA VAL A 62 3.75 -3.95 0.45
C VAL A 62 4.06 -3.83 1.94
N VAL A 63 4.90 -2.84 2.29
CA VAL A 63 5.44 -2.69 3.66
C VAL A 63 5.51 -1.22 4.05
N SER A 64 5.38 -0.93 5.34
CA SER A 64 5.54 0.45 5.83
C SER A 64 6.99 0.95 5.73
N GLU A 65 7.94 0.03 5.86
CA GLU A 65 9.39 0.28 5.83
C GLU A 65 10.09 -0.80 4.99
N PRO A 66 11.04 -0.44 4.10
CA PRO A 66 11.76 -1.40 3.27
C PRO A 66 12.55 -2.43 4.07
N ILE A 67 12.61 -3.66 3.58
CA ILE A 67 13.49 -4.69 4.15
C ILE A 67 14.88 -4.51 3.53
N GLY A 68 15.80 -3.94 4.31
CA GLY A 68 17.19 -3.70 3.94
C GLY A 68 17.40 -2.54 2.96
N ASP A 69 18.66 -2.15 2.79
CA ASP A 69 19.05 -1.04 1.90
C ASP A 69 19.46 -1.58 0.52
N LEU A 70 18.47 -1.70 -0.37
CA LEU A 70 18.67 -2.10 -1.77
C LEU A 70 18.30 -0.96 -2.71
N PRO A 71 19.29 -0.31 -3.33
CA PRO A 71 19.04 0.68 -4.36
C PRO A 71 18.16 0.09 -5.48
N GLY A 72 16.97 0.66 -5.65
CA GLY A 72 16.05 0.29 -6.72
C GLY A 72 15.13 -0.91 -6.46
N ALA A 73 15.30 -1.66 -5.36
CA ALA A 73 14.40 -2.79 -5.07
C ALA A 73 13.03 -2.34 -4.53
N TRP A 74 12.93 -1.11 -4.02
CA TRP A 74 11.72 -0.56 -3.42
C TRP A 74 11.24 0.69 -4.15
N GLY A 75 9.93 0.78 -4.34
CA GLY A 75 9.24 2.01 -4.74
C GLY A 75 8.40 2.54 -3.58
N GLU A 76 8.42 3.85 -3.34
CA GLU A 76 7.51 4.49 -2.39
C GLU A 76 6.17 4.79 -3.07
N PHE A 77 5.07 4.59 -2.35
CA PHE A 77 3.76 5.09 -2.75
C PHE A 77 3.74 6.61 -2.66
N PRO A 78 3.32 7.35 -3.70
CA PRO A 78 3.05 8.78 -3.59
C PRO A 78 1.99 9.08 -2.52
N GLU A 79 2.04 10.27 -1.94
CA GLU A 79 0.98 10.76 -1.06
C GLU A 79 -0.36 10.76 -1.79
N GLY A 80 -1.43 10.29 -1.13
CA GLY A 80 -2.76 10.23 -1.72
C GLY A 80 -2.80 9.34 -2.96
N SER A 81 -2.30 8.11 -2.83
CA SER A 81 -2.30 7.12 -3.91
C SER A 81 -2.81 5.77 -3.44
N TYR A 82 -3.16 4.94 -4.42
CA TYR A 82 -3.44 3.54 -4.20
C TYR A 82 -2.82 2.69 -5.30
N GLY A 83 -2.50 1.45 -4.96
CA GLY A 83 -1.91 0.47 -5.84
C GLY A 83 -2.80 -0.75 -5.93
N VAL A 84 -2.75 -1.42 -7.07
CA VAL A 84 -3.47 -2.67 -7.33
C VAL A 84 -2.46 -3.70 -7.82
N VAL A 85 -2.49 -4.89 -7.23
CA VAL A 85 -1.64 -6.02 -7.62
C VAL A 85 -2.52 -7.23 -7.88
N GLY A 86 -2.38 -7.85 -9.05
CA GLY A 86 -3.10 -9.08 -9.39
C GLY A 86 -3.16 -9.30 -10.91
N GLY A 87 -3.43 -10.54 -11.32
CA GLY A 87 -3.46 -10.90 -12.75
C GLY A 87 -2.14 -10.70 -13.50
N GLY A 88 -1.00 -10.77 -12.79
CA GLY A 88 0.33 -10.54 -13.36
C GLY A 88 0.70 -9.06 -13.54
N GLU A 89 -0.17 -8.13 -13.14
CA GLU A 89 0.05 -6.70 -13.27
C GLU A 89 0.11 -6.00 -11.92
N ALA A 90 0.82 -4.87 -11.90
CA ALA A 90 0.83 -3.92 -10.79
C ALA A 90 0.59 -2.52 -11.32
N GLN A 91 -0.33 -1.79 -10.68
CA GLN A 91 -0.71 -0.43 -11.08
C GLN A 91 -0.64 0.49 -9.88
N LEU A 92 -0.35 1.77 -10.13
CA LEU A 92 -0.30 2.82 -9.12
C LEU A 92 -1.08 4.03 -9.63
N ASN A 93 -2.06 4.46 -8.84
CA ASN A 93 -3.06 5.45 -9.24
C ASN A 93 -3.26 6.51 -8.15
N PRO A 94 -3.61 7.76 -8.52
CA PRO A 94 -4.02 8.77 -7.55
C PRO A 94 -5.27 8.36 -6.78
N PHE A 95 -5.32 8.70 -5.50
CA PHE A 95 -6.45 8.47 -4.60
C PHE A 95 -6.94 9.77 -3.99
N LYS A 96 -8.25 10.00 -4.06
CA LYS A 96 -8.93 11.08 -3.33
C LYS A 96 -10.28 10.58 -2.83
N PRO A 97 -10.59 10.72 -1.53
CA PRO A 97 -11.92 10.40 -1.04
C PRO A 97 -12.99 11.20 -1.78
N LYS A 98 -14.09 10.54 -2.11
CA LYS A 98 -15.30 11.20 -2.62
C LYS A 98 -16.27 11.38 -1.47
N ALA A 99 -17.01 12.50 -1.49
CA ALA A 99 -18.12 12.66 -0.57
C ALA A 99 -19.09 11.47 -0.74
N PRO A 100 -19.65 10.93 0.36
CA PRO A 100 -20.59 9.83 0.26
C PRO A 100 -21.79 10.25 -0.59
N ALA A 101 -22.24 9.38 -1.50
CA ALA A 101 -23.40 9.65 -2.34
C ALA A 101 -24.72 9.72 -1.55
N ILE A 102 -24.72 9.12 -0.35
CA ILE A 102 -25.84 9.11 0.58
C ILE A 102 -25.33 9.73 1.88
N GLN A 103 -25.95 10.81 2.32
CA GLN A 103 -25.68 11.36 3.65
C GLN A 103 -26.36 10.47 4.69
N VAL A 104 -25.57 9.90 5.59
CA VAL A 104 -26.10 9.25 6.79
C VAL A 104 -26.23 10.33 7.85
N ALA A 105 -27.44 10.53 8.37
CA ALA A 105 -27.66 11.42 9.50
C ALA A 105 -26.87 10.88 10.70
N VAL A 106 -25.95 11.67 11.24
CA VAL A 106 -25.26 11.36 12.50
C VAL A 106 -26.22 11.77 13.62
N PRO A 107 -26.79 10.83 14.41
CA PRO A 107 -27.61 11.19 15.54
C PRO A 107 -26.79 11.97 16.57
N ALA A 108 -27.44 12.98 17.18
CA ALA A 108 -26.87 13.88 18.18
C ALA A 108 -26.47 13.16 19.47
#